data_AF-A0A3N2E2A2-F1
#
_entry.id   AF-A0A3N2E2A2-F1
#
_cell.length_a   1.000
_cell.length_b   1.000
_cell.length_c   1.000
_cell.angle_alpha   90.00
_cell.angle_beta   90.00
_cell.angle_gamma   90.00
#
_symmetry.space_group_name_H-M   'P 1'
#
loop_
_entity.id
_entity.type
_entity.pdbx_description
1 polymer ?
#
loop_
_entity_poly.entity_id
_entity_poly.type
_entity_poly.pdbx_seq_one_letter_code
_entity_poly.pdbx_strand_id
1 'polypeptide(L)'
;MAAADRIFKNMTVFHDGLALLGECIDFTPPILAIQTEEFRAGGMDAAIELDMGMETLKASYTMAGVNPEVLKSLGKRVNVVFKGALDSRGEVTPYECKVTARVTGIDKGTITVGSVSPLTVSLTCEYYKESVGGSVIAEIDVVNSLRIINGVDQLATMRAAMGL
;
A
#
# COMPACT_ATOMS: atom_id res chain seq x y z
N MET A 1 21.91 -21.36 2.13
CA MET A 1 20.62 -21.06 1.47
C MET A 1 19.54 -21.49 2.44
N ALA A 2 19.03 -20.58 3.27
CA ALA A 2 18.04 -20.93 4.29
C ALA A 2 16.65 -20.90 3.66
N ALA A 3 15.95 -22.04 3.67
CA ALA A 3 14.55 -22.11 3.26
C ALA A 3 13.67 -21.40 4.30
N ALA A 4 12.77 -20.54 3.81
CA ALA A 4 11.68 -19.89 4.56
C ALA A 4 12.11 -19.00 5.75
N ASP A 5 12.70 -17.84 5.45
CA ASP A 5 12.99 -16.76 6.42
C ASP A 5 12.00 -15.60 6.18
N ARG A 6 11.45 -14.99 7.25
CA ARG A 6 10.48 -13.87 7.23
C ARG A 6 9.16 -14.16 6.49
N ILE A 7 8.39 -15.14 6.97
CA ILE A 7 7.07 -15.47 6.40
C ILE A 7 5.96 -14.83 7.23
N PHE A 8 4.96 -14.24 6.56
CA PHE A 8 3.73 -13.78 7.23
C PHE A 8 2.96 -14.97 7.80
N LYS A 9 2.85 -15.03 9.13
CA LYS A 9 2.06 -16.06 9.83
C LYS A 9 0.67 -15.60 10.23
N ASN A 10 0.51 -14.31 10.48
CA ASN A 10 -0.76 -13.73 10.85
C ASN A 10 -0.80 -12.26 10.45
N MET A 11 -2.00 -11.73 10.30
CA MET A 11 -2.21 -10.34 9.91
C MET A 11 -3.50 -9.77 10.51
N THR A 12 -3.58 -8.45 10.55
CA THR A 12 -4.77 -7.71 10.94
C THR A 12 -4.83 -6.42 10.14
N VAL A 13 -6.04 -6.08 9.69
CA VAL A 13 -6.32 -4.80 9.03
C VAL A 13 -7.20 -3.95 9.93
N PHE A 14 -6.83 -2.69 10.08
CA PHE A 14 -7.63 -1.67 10.73
C PHE A 14 -8.17 -0.74 9.66
N HIS A 15 -9.48 -0.55 9.63
CA HIS A 15 -10.17 0.40 8.75
C HIS A 15 -10.72 1.55 9.58
N ASP A 16 -10.16 2.75 9.48
CA ASP A 16 -10.52 3.91 10.30
C ASP A 16 -10.53 3.61 11.82
N GLY A 17 -9.57 2.79 12.26
CA GLY A 17 -9.46 2.36 13.66
C GLY A 17 -10.35 1.16 14.02
N LEU A 18 -11.28 0.75 13.17
CA LEU A 18 -12.05 -0.48 13.33
C LEU A 18 -11.19 -1.69 12.95
N ALA A 19 -10.94 -2.58 13.92
CA ALA A 19 -10.16 -3.79 13.70
C ALA A 19 -11.01 -4.85 12.99
N LEU A 20 -10.62 -5.27 11.78
CA LEU A 20 -11.29 -6.30 10.98
C LEU A 20 -10.82 -7.70 11.38
N LEU A 21 -10.93 -8.02 12.67
CA LEU A 21 -10.46 -9.27 13.25
C LEU A 21 -11.31 -10.45 12.76
N GLY A 22 -10.67 -11.42 12.11
CA GLY A 22 -11.35 -12.60 11.56
C GLY A 22 -12.22 -12.34 10.33
N GLU A 23 -12.29 -11.08 9.87
CA GLU A 23 -13.05 -10.71 8.67
C GLU A 23 -12.15 -10.51 7.46
N CYS A 24 -10.92 -10.00 7.63
CA CYS A 24 -9.99 -9.78 6.52
C CYS A 24 -9.26 -11.08 6.12
N ILE A 25 -9.34 -11.45 4.85
CA ILE A 25 -8.71 -12.64 4.27
C ILE A 25 -7.35 -12.31 3.67
N ASP A 26 -7.27 -11.23 2.89
CA ASP A 26 -6.07 -10.84 2.15
C ASP A 26 -5.90 -9.32 2.13
N PHE A 27 -4.65 -8.85 2.09
CA PHE A 27 -4.29 -7.45 1.90
C PHE A 27 -3.25 -7.34 0.78
N THR A 28 -3.52 -6.47 -0.18
CA THR A 28 -2.61 -6.13 -1.27
C THR A 28 -2.04 -4.72 -1.03
N PRO A 29 -0.76 -4.60 -0.63
CA PRO A 29 -0.12 -3.30 -0.47
C PRO A 29 0.01 -2.57 -1.82
N PRO A 30 0.12 -1.23 -1.80
CA PRO A 30 0.43 -0.45 -3.00
C PRO A 30 1.68 -0.93 -3.71
N ILE A 31 1.59 -1.06 -5.03
CA ILE A 31 2.75 -1.26 -5.88
C ILE A 31 3.49 0.08 -5.98
N LEU A 32 4.76 0.09 -5.60
CA LEU A 32 5.64 1.23 -5.74
C LEU A 32 6.32 1.16 -7.11
N ALA A 33 5.73 1.82 -8.10
CA ALA A 33 6.28 1.92 -9.46
C ALA A 33 6.60 3.37 -9.81
N ILE A 34 7.74 3.56 -10.46
CA ILE A 34 8.15 4.84 -11.04
C ILE A 34 7.58 4.91 -12.44
N GLN A 35 6.90 6.01 -12.77
CA GLN A 35 6.45 6.25 -14.13
C GLN A 35 7.65 6.71 -14.95
N THR A 36 7.95 5.97 -16.03
CA THR A 36 9.04 6.31 -16.94
C THR A 36 8.52 6.84 -18.27
N GLU A 37 9.22 7.83 -18.84
CA GLU A 37 9.01 8.27 -20.22
C GLU A 37 10.25 7.97 -21.06
N GLU A 38 10.05 7.33 -22.21
CA GLU A 38 11.13 7.06 -23.16
C GLU A 38 11.53 8.37 -23.87
N PHE A 39 12.73 8.85 -23.56
CA PHE A 39 13.28 10.03 -24.18
C PHE A 39 14.41 9.67 -25.14
N ARG A 40 14.29 10.16 -26.38
CA ARG A 40 15.33 10.03 -27.40
C ARG A 40 15.53 11.35 -28.15
N ALA A 41 16.74 11.89 -28.11
CA ALA A 41 17.12 13.13 -28.78
C ALA A 41 18.13 12.89 -29.91
N GLY A 42 18.44 13.96 -30.66
CA GLY A 42 19.42 13.92 -31.75
C GLY A 42 20.80 13.50 -31.26
N GLY A 43 21.40 12.51 -31.92
CA GLY A 43 22.70 11.94 -31.53
C GLY A 43 22.61 10.74 -30.58
N MET A 44 21.41 10.28 -30.20
CA MET A 44 21.22 9.08 -29.37
C MET A 44 20.86 7.86 -30.23
N ASP A 45 21.58 6.75 -30.00
CA ASP A 45 21.37 5.47 -30.68
C ASP A 45 20.21 4.64 -30.08
N ALA A 46 19.91 4.84 -28.78
CA ALA A 46 18.78 4.26 -28.07
C ALA A 46 18.01 5.28 -27.22
N ALA A 47 16.77 4.95 -26.85
CA ALA A 47 15.98 5.74 -25.89
C ALA A 47 16.44 5.46 -24.46
N ILE A 48 16.34 6.47 -23.59
CA ILE A 48 16.58 6.36 -22.15
C ILE A 48 15.26 6.62 -21.42
N GLU A 49 15.00 5.86 -20.36
CA GLU A 49 13.85 6.06 -19.48
C GLU A 49 14.12 7.19 -18.48
N LEU A 50 13.28 8.24 -18.49
CA LEU A 50 13.32 9.33 -17.51
C LEU A 50 12.28 9.12 -16.41
N ASP A 51 12.66 9.36 -15.14
CA ASP A 51 11.74 9.35 -13.98
C ASP A 51 10.79 10.55 -14.06
N MET A 52 9.50 10.28 -14.30
CA MET A 52 8.41 11.28 -14.36
C MET A 52 7.58 11.32 -13.07
N GLY A 53 8.07 10.70 -12.00
CA GLY A 53 7.39 10.58 -10.71
C GLY A 53 6.87 9.18 -10.43
N MET A 54 5.88 9.08 -9.54
CA MET A 54 5.31 7.81 -9.12
C MET A 54 4.00 7.52 -9.85
N GLU A 55 3.74 6.25 -10.13
CA GLU A 55 2.41 5.82 -10.53
C GLU A 55 1.38 6.02 -9.41
N THR A 56 0.10 6.01 -9.78
CA THR A 56 -0.99 6.11 -8.79
C THR A 56 -0.96 4.92 -7.84
N LEU A 57 -0.75 5.21 -6.55
CA LEU A 57 -0.71 4.19 -5.51
C LEU A 57 -2.11 3.58 -5.31
N LYS A 58 -2.27 2.29 -5.60
CA LYS A 58 -3.51 1.54 -5.41
C LYS A 58 -3.30 0.40 -4.43
N ALA A 59 -4.09 0.35 -3.37
CA ALA A 59 -4.14 -0.79 -2.45
C ALA A 59 -5.50 -1.49 -2.57
N SER A 60 -5.56 -2.74 -2.14
CA SER A 60 -6.84 -3.43 -1.97
C SER A 60 -6.78 -4.38 -0.78
N TYR A 61 -7.94 -4.72 -0.23
CA TYR A 61 -8.05 -5.80 0.74
C TYR A 61 -9.36 -6.54 0.55
N THR A 62 -9.35 -7.82 0.90
CA THR A 62 -10.49 -8.71 0.75
C THR A 62 -10.98 -9.16 2.12
N MET A 63 -12.29 -9.24 2.27
CA MET A 63 -12.98 -9.65 3.49
C MET A 63 -13.88 -10.87 3.23
N ALA A 64 -13.98 -11.77 4.20
CA ALA A 64 -14.89 -12.92 4.19
C ALA A 64 -16.35 -12.55 4.41
N GLY A 65 -16.60 -11.39 5.02
CA GLY A 65 -17.91 -10.95 5.47
C GLY A 65 -18.27 -9.58 4.95
N VAL A 66 -19.57 -9.28 5.02
CA VAL A 66 -20.10 -7.96 4.68
C VAL A 66 -20.16 -7.11 5.95
N ASN A 67 -19.25 -6.15 6.07
CA ASN A 67 -19.25 -5.20 7.17
C ASN A 67 -19.94 -3.88 6.74
N PRO A 68 -21.06 -3.48 7.38
CA PRO A 68 -21.79 -2.26 7.02
C PRO A 68 -20.94 -0.98 7.12
N GLU A 69 -19.98 -0.90 8.04
CA GLU A 69 -19.14 0.28 8.20
C GLU A 69 -18.17 0.43 7.02
N VAL A 70 -17.60 -0.69 6.56
CA VAL A 70 -16.78 -0.72 5.34
C VAL A 70 -17.62 -0.37 4.11
N LEU A 71 -18.87 -0.85 4.01
CA LEU A 71 -19.75 -0.48 2.90
C LEU A 71 -20.06 1.03 2.85
N LYS A 72 -20.23 1.66 4.01
CA LYS A 72 -20.49 3.12 4.12
C LYS A 72 -19.26 3.98 3.81
N SER A 73 -18.08 3.36 3.66
CA SER A 73 -16.82 4.06 3.40
C SER A 73 -16.61 4.40 1.93
N LEU A 74 -17.44 3.88 1.00
CA LEU A 74 -17.33 4.19 -0.42
C LEU A 74 -17.29 5.71 -0.68
N GLY A 75 -16.25 6.17 -1.38
CA GLY A 75 -16.04 7.59 -1.68
C GLY A 75 -15.45 8.42 -0.52
N LYS A 76 -15.31 7.86 0.68
CA LYS A 76 -14.69 8.54 1.82
C LYS A 76 -13.17 8.36 1.82
N ARG A 77 -12.50 9.33 2.44
CA ARG A 77 -11.09 9.22 2.82
C ARG A 77 -11.00 8.45 4.12
N VAL A 78 -10.19 7.40 4.14
CA VAL A 78 -10.03 6.47 5.25
C VAL A 78 -8.54 6.24 5.54
N ASN A 79 -8.23 5.94 6.79
CA ASN A 79 -6.93 5.44 7.22
C ASN A 79 -7.00 3.94 7.38
N VAL A 80 -6.21 3.22 6.58
CA VAL A 80 -6.10 1.77 6.67
C VAL A 80 -4.71 1.42 7.20
N VAL A 81 -4.67 0.59 8.23
CA VAL A 81 -3.41 0.09 8.81
C VAL A 81 -3.39 -1.42 8.71
N PHE A 82 -2.48 -1.94 7.92
CA PHE A 82 -2.13 -3.35 7.88
C PHE A 82 -1.02 -3.65 8.88
N LYS A 83 -1.21 -4.68 9.69
CA LYS A 83 -0.19 -5.21 10.59
C LYS A 83 0.01 -6.69 10.30
N GLY A 84 1.23 -7.08 10.00
CA GLY A 84 1.64 -8.46 9.77
C GLY A 84 2.64 -8.93 10.82
N ALA A 85 2.59 -10.22 11.16
CA ALA A 85 3.59 -10.89 11.97
C ALA A 85 4.48 -11.74 11.06
N LEU A 86 5.71 -11.28 10.85
CA LEU A 86 6.74 -12.03 10.11
C LEU A 86 7.44 -12.96 11.09
N ASP A 87 7.43 -14.26 10.83
CA ASP A 87 8.16 -15.23 11.64
C ASP A 87 9.44 -15.69 10.92
N SER A 88 10.54 -15.64 11.66
CA SER A 88 11.80 -16.31 11.35
C SER A 88 12.13 -17.32 12.46
N ARG A 89 11.58 -18.53 12.35
CA ARG A 89 11.90 -19.68 13.22
C ARG A 89 11.75 -19.40 14.73
N GLY A 90 10.71 -18.65 15.10
CA GLY A 90 10.39 -18.31 16.49
C GLY A 90 10.67 -16.84 16.84
N GLU A 91 11.43 -16.13 16.02
CA GLU A 91 11.58 -14.68 16.15
C GLU A 91 10.50 -13.96 15.32
N VAL A 92 9.62 -13.22 16.01
CA VAL A 92 8.53 -12.48 15.38
C VAL A 92 8.94 -11.04 15.14
N THR A 93 9.05 -10.65 13.88
CA THR A 93 9.26 -9.26 13.46
C THR A 93 7.92 -8.62 13.07
N PRO A 94 7.57 -7.45 13.64
CA PRO A 94 6.37 -6.74 13.21
C PRO A 94 6.56 -6.11 11.84
N TYR A 95 5.56 -6.26 10.97
CA TYR A 95 5.41 -5.54 9.72
C TYR A 95 4.21 -4.61 9.84
N GLU A 96 4.35 -3.36 9.45
CA GLU A 96 3.25 -2.39 9.47
C GLU A 96 3.25 -1.57 8.18
N CYS A 97 2.09 -1.53 7.52
CA CYS A 97 1.82 -0.72 6.35
C CYS A 97 0.63 0.19 6.66
N LYS A 98 0.84 1.50 6.61
CA LYS A 98 -0.15 2.54 6.87
C LYS A 98 -0.46 3.25 5.57
N VAL A 99 -1.73 3.33 5.23
CA VAL A 99 -2.21 4.05 4.06
C VAL A 99 -3.32 5.01 4.44
N THR A 100 -3.22 6.25 3.97
CA THR A 100 -4.37 7.16 3.92
C THR A 100 -4.85 7.18 2.48
N ALA A 101 -6.07 6.74 2.27
CA ALA A 101 -6.58 6.45 0.94
C ALA A 101 -8.06 6.82 0.81
N ARG A 102 -8.50 7.04 -0.42
CA ARG A 102 -9.93 7.13 -0.75
C ARG A 102 -10.43 5.75 -1.18
N VAL A 103 -11.58 5.35 -0.66
CA VAL A 103 -12.25 4.12 -1.09
C VAL A 103 -12.88 4.34 -2.45
N THR A 104 -12.34 3.69 -3.48
CA THR A 104 -12.74 3.91 -4.89
C THR A 104 -13.63 2.80 -5.42
N GLY A 105 -13.61 1.63 -4.82
CA GLY A 105 -14.43 0.51 -5.24
C GLY A 105 -14.76 -0.43 -4.10
N ILE A 106 -15.96 -1.00 -4.15
CA ILE A 106 -16.37 -2.10 -3.30
C ILE A 106 -17.02 -3.13 -4.20
N ASP A 107 -16.38 -4.28 -4.35
CA ASP A 107 -16.89 -5.42 -5.09
C ASP A 107 -17.37 -6.47 -4.10
N LYS A 108 -18.65 -6.83 -4.17
CA LYS A 108 -19.27 -7.85 -3.31
C LYS A 108 -19.18 -9.26 -3.93
N GLY A 109 -18.55 -9.38 -5.10
CA GLY A 109 -18.45 -10.62 -5.83
C GLY A 109 -19.81 -11.25 -6.12
N THR A 110 -19.82 -12.58 -6.20
CA THR A 110 -21.05 -13.37 -6.29
C THR A 110 -21.45 -13.83 -4.89
N ILE A 111 -22.69 -13.56 -4.48
CA ILE A 111 -23.23 -14.03 -3.20
C ILE A 111 -23.88 -15.39 -3.42
N THR A 112 -23.19 -16.44 -2.99
CA THR A 112 -23.66 -17.82 -3.05
C THR A 112 -24.11 -18.29 -1.66
N VAL A 113 -25.27 -18.92 -1.59
CA VAL A 113 -25.86 -19.41 -0.33
C VAL A 113 -24.95 -20.49 0.27
N GLY A 114 -24.57 -20.34 1.54
CA GLY A 114 -23.79 -21.34 2.27
C GLY A 114 -22.27 -21.29 2.03
N SER A 115 -21.76 -20.30 1.31
CA SER A 115 -20.33 -20.10 1.09
C SER A 115 -19.86 -18.71 1.53
N VAL A 116 -18.59 -18.60 1.91
CA VAL A 116 -17.93 -17.30 2.14
C VAL A 116 -17.91 -16.52 0.81
N SER A 117 -18.46 -15.32 0.82
CA SER A 117 -18.45 -14.43 -0.34
C SER A 117 -17.37 -13.37 -0.12
N PRO A 118 -16.27 -13.39 -0.89
CA PRO A 118 -15.20 -12.42 -0.72
C PRO A 118 -15.65 -11.03 -1.16
N LEU A 119 -15.56 -10.06 -0.26
CA LEU A 119 -15.78 -8.65 -0.54
C LEU A 119 -14.44 -7.96 -0.70
N THR A 120 -14.18 -7.41 -1.88
CA THR A 120 -12.93 -6.70 -2.19
C THR A 120 -13.15 -5.19 -2.11
N VAL A 121 -12.30 -4.51 -1.36
CA VAL A 121 -12.28 -3.06 -1.24
C VAL A 121 -11.06 -2.51 -1.95
N SER A 122 -11.28 -1.61 -2.90
CA SER A 122 -10.23 -0.93 -3.65
C SER A 122 -9.99 0.47 -3.09
N LEU A 123 -8.71 0.81 -2.92
CA LEU A 123 -8.24 2.03 -2.29
C LEU A 123 -7.29 2.76 -3.24
N THR A 124 -7.46 4.07 -3.39
CA THR A 124 -6.47 4.94 -4.04
C THR A 124 -5.77 5.75 -2.96
N CYS A 125 -4.46 5.53 -2.80
CA CYS A 125 -3.67 6.05 -1.68
C CYS A 125 -3.11 7.44 -2.00
N GLU A 126 -3.19 8.32 -1.00
CA GLU A 126 -2.58 9.66 -1.01
C GLU A 126 -1.31 9.69 -0.14
N TYR A 127 -1.28 8.86 0.92
CA TYR A 127 -0.14 8.66 1.80
C TYR A 127 0.11 7.18 2.01
N TYR A 128 1.38 6.78 2.02
CA TYR A 128 1.84 5.42 2.24
C TYR A 128 3.05 5.44 3.18
N LYS A 129 3.05 4.57 4.18
CA LYS A 129 4.20 4.37 5.06
C LYS A 129 4.36 2.89 5.39
N GLU A 130 5.55 2.38 5.14
CA GLU A 130 5.92 1.00 5.40
C GLU A 130 7.03 0.93 6.44
N SER A 131 6.86 0.03 7.40
CA SER A 131 7.84 -0.22 8.44
C SER A 131 7.98 -1.70 8.75
N VAL A 132 9.23 -2.12 8.98
CA VAL A 132 9.60 -3.51 9.29
C VAL A 132 10.49 -3.49 10.52
N GLY A 133 10.10 -4.21 11.57
CA GLY A 133 10.84 -4.22 12.84
C GLY A 133 10.93 -2.85 13.53
N GLY A 134 9.99 -1.94 13.23
CA GLY A 134 10.01 -0.56 13.72
C GLY A 134 10.83 0.43 12.88
N SER A 135 11.58 -0.05 11.89
CA SER A 135 12.33 0.80 10.95
C SER A 135 11.45 1.19 9.76
N VAL A 136 11.37 2.48 9.44
CA VAL A 136 10.65 2.98 8.26
C VAL A 136 11.45 2.63 7.01
N ILE A 137 10.86 1.84 6.11
CA ILE A 137 11.48 1.41 4.86
C ILE A 137 11.14 2.40 3.75
N ALA A 138 9.87 2.79 3.65
CA ALA A 138 9.38 3.73 2.67
C ALA A 138 8.31 4.62 3.26
N GLU A 139 8.34 5.90 2.92
CA GLU A 139 7.32 6.88 3.27
C GLU A 139 7.07 7.79 2.07
N ILE A 140 5.83 7.80 1.59
CA ILE A 140 5.40 8.51 0.40
C ILE A 140 4.20 9.35 0.74
N ASP A 141 4.31 10.65 0.50
CA ASP A 141 3.21 11.61 0.54
C ASP A 141 3.11 12.29 -0.81
N VAL A 142 2.02 11.99 -1.53
CA VAL A 142 1.81 12.50 -2.89
C VAL A 142 1.52 14.01 -2.86
N VAL A 143 0.81 14.50 -1.84
CA VAL A 143 0.39 15.90 -1.75
C VAL A 143 1.57 16.79 -1.37
N ASN A 144 2.41 16.33 -0.44
CA ASN A 144 3.58 17.08 0.03
C ASN A 144 4.84 16.80 -0.79
N SER A 145 4.76 16.05 -1.88
CA SER A 145 5.90 15.66 -2.72
C SER A 145 7.06 15.06 -1.90
N LEU A 146 6.72 14.14 -0.99
CA LEU A 146 7.68 13.48 -0.13
C LEU A 146 7.85 12.03 -0.57
N ARG A 147 9.09 11.63 -0.87
CA ARG A 147 9.45 10.26 -1.24
C ARG A 147 10.70 9.86 -0.50
N ILE A 148 10.52 9.31 0.70
CA ILE A 148 11.60 8.82 1.54
C ILE A 148 11.73 7.31 1.31
N ILE A 149 12.89 6.88 0.84
CA ILE A 149 13.22 5.46 0.69
C ILE A 149 14.48 5.20 1.52
N ASN A 150 14.41 4.26 2.44
CA ASN A 150 15.48 3.92 3.37
C ASN A 150 16.06 5.16 4.11
N GLY A 151 15.18 6.06 4.53
CA GLY A 151 15.54 7.29 5.24
C GLY A 151 16.08 8.43 4.38
N VAL A 152 16.22 8.25 3.05
CA VAL A 152 16.70 9.29 2.13
C VAL A 152 15.52 9.90 1.38
N ASP A 153 15.33 11.21 1.49
CA ASP A 153 14.34 11.95 0.73
C ASP A 153 14.85 12.27 -0.68
N GLN A 154 14.26 11.61 -1.67
CA GLN A 154 14.67 11.73 -3.08
C GLN A 154 14.14 13.01 -3.74
N LEU A 155 13.12 13.67 -3.16
CA LEU A 155 12.47 14.85 -3.73
C LEU A 155 12.88 16.15 -3.02
N ALA A 156 13.74 16.08 -2.01
CA ALA A 156 14.17 17.25 -1.23
C ALA A 156 14.78 18.36 -2.10
N THR A 157 15.64 18.01 -3.06
CA THR A 157 16.27 18.98 -3.97
C THR A 157 15.26 19.61 -4.93
N MET A 158 14.30 18.82 -5.42
CA MET A 158 13.22 19.30 -6.29
C MET A 158 12.29 20.26 -5.54
N ARG A 159 11.90 19.92 -4.29
CA ARG A 159 11.10 20.82 -3.44
C ARG A 159 11.83 22.13 -3.16
N ALA A 160 13.11 22.05 -2.79
CA ALA A 160 13.93 23.24 -2.58
C ALA A 160 14.03 24.13 -3.85
N ALA A 161 14.14 23.54 -5.04
CA ALA A 161 14.16 24.27 -6.30
C ALA A 161 12.81 24.93 -6.64
N MET A 162 11.69 24.36 -6.17
CA MET A 162 10.35 24.93 -6.31
C MET A 162 9.96 25.90 -5.18
N GLY A 163 10.83 26.08 -4.18
CA GLY A 163 10.56 26.93 -3.02
C GLY A 163 9.58 26.34 -2.00
N LEU A 164 9.48 25.01 -1.93
CA LEU A 164 8.66 24.25 -0.99
C LEU A 164 9.49 23.62 0.14
#